data_AF-A0A023PIC5-F1
#
_entry.id   AF-A0A023PIC5-F1
#
_cell.length_a   1.000
_cell.length_b   1.000
_cell.length_c   1.000
_cell.angle_alpha   90.00
_cell.angle_beta   90.00
_cell.angle_gamma   90.00
#
_symmetry.space_group_name_H-M   'P 1'
#
loop_
_entity.id
_entity.type
_entity.pdbx_description
1 polymer ?
#
loop_
_entity_poly.entity_id
_entity_poly.type
_entity_poly.pdbx_seq_one_letter_code
_entity_poly.pdbx_strand_id
1 'polypeptide(L)'
;FCDGRSSIHFFQDLRDELNNIKTLPKKLDYIFEYEKDYQLLRKLPEPIENMIDFRPPYLFIPKSLLSGFIYSHLRFSSKGVCTRMDEIEKSDEIVTEIINISPSEFQKIRTKIKLNIPGKCTITPFLEVCWFVTLHKWGKFFKPLKFEWLTDVFIPADCRSLLPEDEEVRAMYRYGANVGFVDFTPWISKFNMNDSKENFWPLIAHYHEVISGAIKDKKHLNGLGFNIQSLVQKYVNIDKVMRDRALGKSRGGTLLSNVGMFHQSEETEHKYRIRDLAFGQFQGS
;
A
#
# COMPACT_ATOMS: atom_id res chain seq x y z
N PHE A 1 2.83 8.15 -2.06
CA PHE A 1 2.04 6.93 -1.77
C PHE A 1 0.65 7.12 -2.33
N CYS A 2 0.20 6.25 -3.23
CA CYS A 2 -1.11 6.37 -3.85
C CYS A 2 -2.15 5.62 -3.02
N ASP A 3 -3.28 6.28 -2.72
CA ASP A 3 -4.39 5.67 -2.02
C ASP A 3 -5.32 4.93 -2.99
N GLY A 4 -5.21 3.60 -3.01
CA GLY A 4 -6.07 2.78 -3.85
C GLY A 4 -7.55 2.84 -3.47
N ARG A 5 -7.91 3.18 -2.21
CA ARG A 5 -9.31 3.31 -1.82
C ARG A 5 -9.97 4.54 -2.44
N SER A 6 -9.27 5.68 -2.48
CA SER A 6 -9.75 6.88 -3.20
C SER A 6 -10.06 6.57 -4.66
N SER A 7 -9.16 5.87 -5.36
CA SER A 7 -9.37 5.48 -6.76
C SER A 7 -10.59 4.58 -6.93
N ILE A 8 -10.80 3.65 -6.01
CA ILE A 8 -11.94 2.72 -6.08
C ILE A 8 -13.24 3.45 -5.79
N HIS A 9 -13.26 4.33 -4.79
CA HIS A 9 -14.41 5.18 -4.52
C HIS A 9 -14.77 6.08 -5.70
N PHE A 10 -13.78 6.62 -6.41
CA PHE A 10 -14.01 7.38 -7.64
C PHE A 10 -14.74 6.55 -8.69
N PHE A 11 -14.27 5.32 -8.97
CA PHE A 11 -14.93 4.47 -9.97
C PHE A 11 -16.34 4.02 -9.54
N GLN A 12 -16.55 3.79 -8.24
CA GLN A 12 -17.87 3.49 -7.69
C GLN A 12 -18.83 4.67 -7.87
N ASP A 13 -18.41 5.87 -7.49
CA ASP A 13 -19.23 7.08 -7.64
C ASP A 13 -19.49 7.39 -9.11
N LEU A 14 -18.48 7.24 -9.97
CA LEU A 14 -18.65 7.39 -11.42
C LEU A 14 -19.67 6.40 -11.98
N ARG A 15 -19.63 5.13 -11.57
CA ARG A 15 -20.63 4.13 -11.95
C ARG A 15 -22.03 4.56 -11.51
N ASP A 16 -22.16 5.05 -10.28
CA ASP A 16 -23.46 5.43 -9.72
C ASP A 16 -24.02 6.65 -10.43
N GLU A 17 -23.19 7.67 -10.68
CA GLU A 17 -23.55 8.85 -11.47
C GLU A 17 -23.97 8.46 -12.89
N LEU A 18 -23.21 7.61 -13.58
CA LEU A 18 -23.52 7.16 -14.95
C LEU A 18 -24.84 6.39 -15.04
N ASN A 19 -25.21 5.63 -14.00
CA ASN A 19 -26.49 4.92 -13.94
C ASN A 19 -27.66 5.83 -13.56
N ASN A 20 -27.40 6.98 -12.92
CA ASN A 20 -28.40 7.93 -12.45
C ASN A 20 -28.57 9.16 -13.36
N ILE A 21 -27.95 9.17 -14.54
CA ILE A 21 -28.10 10.27 -15.52
C ILE A 21 -29.55 10.36 -15.98
N LYS A 22 -30.28 11.34 -15.44
CA LYS A 22 -31.67 11.66 -15.85
C LYS A 22 -31.72 12.47 -17.15
N THR A 23 -30.66 13.21 -17.45
CA THR A 23 -30.60 14.16 -18.57
C THR A 23 -29.33 13.91 -19.38
N LEU A 24 -29.47 13.72 -20.69
CA LEU A 24 -28.30 13.54 -21.56
C LEU A 24 -27.32 14.72 -21.42
N PRO A 25 -26.02 14.45 -21.21
CA PRO A 25 -25.03 15.51 -21.08
C PRO A 25 -24.97 16.32 -22.37
N LYS A 26 -25.01 17.66 -22.22
CA LYS A 26 -24.78 18.57 -23.33
C LYS A 26 -23.30 18.59 -23.67
N LYS A 27 -22.96 18.82 -24.94
CA LYS A 27 -21.58 19.11 -25.33
C LYS A 27 -21.20 20.46 -24.71
N LEU A 28 -20.17 20.45 -23.87
CA LEU A 28 -19.61 21.64 -23.24
C LEU A 28 -18.17 21.81 -23.72
N ASP A 29 -17.73 23.06 -23.89
CA ASP A 29 -16.33 23.37 -24.22
C ASP A 29 -15.42 23.16 -23.00
N TYR A 30 -15.98 23.31 -21.79
CA TYR A 30 -15.31 23.09 -20.51
C TYR A 30 -16.21 22.29 -19.57
N ILE A 31 -15.63 21.31 -18.87
CA ILE A 31 -16.33 20.53 -17.85
C ILE A 31 -16.45 21.32 -16.54
N PHE A 32 -15.50 22.23 -16.29
CA PHE A 32 -15.44 23.08 -15.10
C PHE A 32 -14.58 24.34 -15.39
N GLU A 33 -15.13 25.54 -15.19
CA GLU A 33 -14.41 26.82 -15.34
C GLU A 33 -14.07 27.39 -13.96
N TYR A 34 -12.84 27.17 -13.47
CA TYR A 34 -12.46 27.51 -12.09
C TYR A 34 -12.81 28.95 -11.69
N GLU A 35 -12.57 29.94 -12.54
CA GLU A 35 -12.86 31.35 -12.26
C GLU A 35 -14.34 31.62 -11.95
N LYS A 36 -15.26 30.83 -12.52
CA LYS A 36 -16.71 30.98 -12.36
C LYS A 36 -17.30 29.97 -11.38
N ASP A 37 -16.78 28.75 -11.39
CA ASP A 37 -17.38 27.59 -10.75
C ASP A 37 -16.74 27.23 -9.41
N TYR A 38 -15.65 27.90 -8.98
CA TYR A 38 -14.96 27.56 -7.73
C TYR A 38 -15.88 27.60 -6.49
N GLN A 39 -16.94 28.40 -6.52
CA GLN A 39 -17.92 28.48 -5.42
C GLN A 39 -18.78 27.23 -5.30
N LEU A 40 -18.89 26.43 -6.37
CA LEU A 40 -19.57 25.14 -6.37
C LEU A 40 -18.72 24.05 -5.72
N LEU A 41 -17.41 24.26 -5.58
CA LEU A 41 -16.52 23.33 -4.90
C LEU A 41 -16.76 23.39 -3.40
N ARG A 42 -17.02 22.22 -2.81
CA ARG A 42 -17.04 22.09 -1.36
C ARG A 42 -15.65 22.45 -0.80
N LYS A 43 -15.63 23.07 0.38
CA LYS A 43 -14.39 23.28 1.13
C LYS A 43 -13.71 21.93 1.33
N LEU A 44 -12.41 21.85 1.06
CA LEU A 44 -11.63 20.67 1.38
C LEU A 44 -11.75 20.37 2.88
N PRO A 45 -11.81 19.09 3.27
CA PRO A 45 -11.74 18.73 4.69
C PRO A 45 -10.48 19.31 5.32
N GLU A 46 -10.51 19.47 6.64
CA GLU A 46 -9.27 19.74 7.37
C GLU A 46 -8.24 18.63 7.10
N PRO A 47 -6.94 18.92 7.16
CA PRO A 47 -5.93 17.89 7.01
C PRO A 47 -6.12 16.76 8.02
N ILE A 48 -5.96 15.51 7.59
CA ILE A 48 -6.25 14.32 8.42
C ILE A 48 -5.36 14.26 9.67
N GLU A 49 -4.18 14.89 9.64
CA GLU A 49 -3.27 15.03 10.77
C GLU A 49 -3.81 15.89 11.92
N ASN A 50 -4.85 16.69 11.68
CA ASN A 50 -5.56 17.42 12.73
C ASN A 50 -6.67 16.56 13.37
N MET A 51 -7.12 15.50 12.69
CA MET A 51 -8.17 14.60 13.17
C MET A 51 -7.61 13.36 13.88
N ILE A 52 -6.40 12.92 13.52
CA ILE A 52 -5.76 11.72 14.04
C ILE A 52 -4.43 12.13 14.68
N ASP A 53 -4.11 11.57 15.85
CA ASP A 53 -2.79 11.76 16.45
C ASP A 53 -1.72 10.94 15.71
N PHE A 54 -0.90 11.62 14.92
CA PHE A 54 0.24 11.04 14.21
C PHE A 54 1.53 11.04 15.03
N ARG A 55 1.57 11.58 16.26
CA ARG A 55 2.84 11.74 16.99
C ARG A 55 3.50 10.39 17.24
N PRO A 56 4.71 10.14 16.71
CA PRO A 56 5.42 8.90 16.99
C PRO A 56 5.86 8.86 18.46
N PRO A 57 5.93 7.67 19.09
CA PRO A 57 6.52 7.53 20.42
C PRO A 57 7.95 8.08 20.46
N TYR A 58 8.38 8.67 21.59
CA TYR A 58 9.73 9.26 21.69
C TYR A 58 10.88 8.30 21.33
N LEU A 59 10.73 7.01 21.65
CA LEU A 59 11.71 5.97 21.32
C LEU A 59 11.73 5.59 19.84
N PHE A 60 10.78 6.06 19.03
CA PHE A 60 10.73 5.78 17.60
C PHE A 60 11.93 6.37 16.86
N ILE A 61 12.32 7.61 17.16
CA ILE A 61 13.42 8.31 16.47
C ILE A 61 14.75 7.57 16.64
N PRO A 62 15.26 7.31 17.87
CA PRO A 62 16.54 6.61 18.03
C PRO A 62 16.48 5.19 17.47
N LYS A 63 15.35 4.48 17.61
CA LYS A 63 15.17 3.16 17.01
C LYS A 63 15.25 3.23 15.48
N SER A 64 14.59 4.19 14.86
CA SER A 64 14.57 4.34 13.39
C SER A 64 15.96 4.67 12.83
N LEU A 65 16.73 5.52 13.52
CA LEU A 65 18.10 5.83 13.13
C LEU A 65 19.04 4.62 13.24
N LEU A 66 18.98 3.91 14.37
CA LEU A 66 19.79 2.70 14.58
C LEU A 66 19.44 1.60 13.58
N SER A 67 18.14 1.33 13.43
CA SER A 67 17.61 0.40 12.45
C SER A 67 18.08 0.77 11.04
N GLY A 68 17.96 2.05 10.64
CA GLY A 68 18.39 2.53 9.33
C GLY A 68 19.86 2.23 9.01
N PHE A 69 20.76 2.35 10.00
CA PHE A 69 22.18 2.01 9.82
C PHE A 69 22.44 0.52 9.62
N ILE A 70 21.80 -0.33 10.43
CA ILE A 70 21.91 -1.80 10.30
C ILE A 70 21.37 -2.24 8.92
N TYR A 71 20.23 -1.66 8.57
CA TYR A 71 19.46 -1.97 7.40
C TYR A 71 20.12 -1.53 6.09
N SER A 72 20.82 -0.41 6.07
CA SER A 72 21.54 0.03 4.87
C SER A 72 22.66 -0.94 4.43
N HIS A 73 23.11 -1.83 5.32
CA HIS A 73 24.21 -2.76 5.06
C HIS A 73 23.78 -4.23 4.94
N LEU A 74 22.64 -4.61 5.53
CA LEU A 74 22.20 -6.02 5.60
C LEU A 74 20.99 -6.34 4.72
N ARG A 75 20.33 -5.32 4.16
CA ARG A 75 19.13 -5.51 3.33
C ARG A 75 19.48 -5.84 1.89
N PHE A 76 18.62 -6.65 1.28
CA PHE A 76 18.64 -6.99 -0.12
C PHE A 76 18.63 -5.74 -1.00
N SER A 77 19.54 -5.72 -1.97
CA SER A 77 19.70 -4.67 -2.96
C SER A 77 19.63 -5.27 -4.35
N SER A 78 18.57 -4.96 -5.10
CA SER A 78 18.46 -5.45 -6.48
C SER A 78 19.48 -4.78 -7.40
N LYS A 79 19.73 -5.42 -8.54
CA LYS A 79 20.54 -4.82 -9.62
C LYS A 79 19.83 -3.67 -10.34
N GLY A 80 18.51 -3.57 -10.20
CA GLY A 80 17.71 -2.51 -10.81
C GLY A 80 17.80 -1.24 -9.97
N VAL A 81 18.05 -0.12 -10.63
CA VAL A 81 18.14 1.20 -10.00
C VAL A 81 16.80 1.92 -10.22
N CYS A 82 16.33 2.66 -9.21
CA CYS A 82 15.16 3.49 -9.38
C CYS A 82 15.51 4.73 -10.23
N THR A 83 14.90 4.85 -11.39
CA THR A 83 14.99 5.99 -12.30
C THR A 83 13.64 6.69 -12.39
N ARG A 84 13.65 7.94 -12.86
CA ARG A 84 12.39 8.63 -13.13
C ARG A 84 11.72 8.04 -14.37
N MET A 85 10.39 8.01 -14.42
CA MET A 85 9.67 7.47 -15.58
C MET A 85 10.03 8.15 -16.91
N ASP A 86 10.34 9.45 -16.88
CA ASP A 86 10.76 10.23 -18.06
C ASP A 86 12.20 9.94 -18.51
N GLU A 87 12.99 9.26 -17.69
CA GLU A 87 14.38 8.87 -17.97
C GLU A 87 14.52 7.38 -18.32
N ILE A 88 13.41 6.62 -18.34
CA ILE A 88 13.41 5.21 -18.73
C ILE A 88 13.73 5.14 -20.23
N GLU A 89 14.85 4.51 -20.58
CA GLU A 89 15.20 4.27 -21.98
C GLU A 89 14.16 3.32 -22.59
N LYS A 90 13.88 3.46 -23.89
CA LYS A 90 12.89 2.61 -24.59
C LYS A 90 13.19 1.09 -24.49
N SER A 91 14.41 0.72 -24.12
CA SER A 91 14.87 -0.66 -23.92
C SER A 91 14.66 -1.23 -22.52
N ASP A 92 14.27 -0.41 -21.54
CA ASP A 92 14.02 -0.87 -20.16
C ASP A 92 12.63 -1.52 -20.08
N GLU A 93 12.60 -2.84 -20.07
CA GLU A 93 11.36 -3.62 -20.09
C GLU A 93 10.68 -3.60 -18.70
N ILE A 94 9.59 -2.85 -18.57
CA ILE A 94 8.71 -2.91 -17.39
C ILE A 94 7.77 -4.10 -17.55
N VAL A 95 8.05 -5.19 -16.84
CA VAL A 95 7.18 -6.37 -16.82
C VAL A 95 6.04 -6.14 -15.82
N THR A 96 4.81 -6.14 -16.32
CA THR A 96 3.60 -6.09 -15.50
C THR A 96 2.76 -7.32 -15.78
N GLU A 97 2.44 -8.08 -14.74
CA GLU A 97 1.64 -9.30 -14.84
C GLU A 97 0.40 -9.19 -13.95
N ILE A 98 -0.74 -9.62 -14.48
CA ILE A 98 -2.01 -9.68 -13.74
C ILE A 98 -2.32 -11.14 -13.45
N ILE A 99 -2.28 -11.51 -12.16
CA ILE A 99 -2.63 -12.85 -11.70
C ILE A 99 -4.08 -12.84 -11.21
N ASN A 100 -4.95 -13.52 -11.96
CA ASN A 100 -6.36 -13.66 -11.60
C ASN A 100 -6.57 -14.90 -10.72
N ILE A 101 -7.20 -14.71 -9.55
CA ILE A 101 -7.61 -15.81 -8.66
C ILE A 101 -9.13 -15.88 -8.70
N SER A 102 -9.70 -17.00 -9.15
CA SER A 102 -11.15 -17.15 -9.20
C SER A 102 -11.78 -17.17 -7.80
N PRO A 103 -13.09 -16.86 -7.66
CA PRO A 103 -13.79 -16.95 -6.38
C PRO A 103 -13.67 -18.35 -5.73
N SER A 104 -13.70 -19.40 -6.56
CA SER A 104 -13.59 -20.79 -6.09
C SER A 104 -12.18 -21.10 -5.52
N GLU A 105 -11.14 -20.58 -6.14
CA GLU A 105 -9.75 -20.73 -5.67
C GLU A 105 -9.50 -19.90 -4.42
N PHE A 106 -10.00 -18.67 -4.40
CA PHE A 106 -9.94 -17.79 -3.23
C PHE A 106 -10.61 -18.43 -2.02
N GLN A 107 -11.77 -19.07 -2.21
CA GLN A 107 -12.45 -19.77 -1.13
C GLN A 107 -11.64 -20.98 -0.63
N LYS A 108 -11.00 -21.75 -1.53
CA LYS A 108 -10.08 -22.83 -1.13
C LYS A 108 -8.90 -22.31 -0.32
N ILE A 109 -8.31 -21.18 -0.73
CA ILE A 109 -7.21 -20.51 0.00
C ILE A 109 -7.69 -20.10 1.41
N ARG A 110 -8.84 -19.42 1.51
CA ARG A 110 -9.42 -19.01 2.80
C ARG A 110 -9.67 -20.20 3.72
N THR A 111 -10.21 -21.29 3.20
CA THR A 111 -10.43 -22.51 3.97
C THR A 111 -9.12 -23.08 4.49
N LYS A 112 -8.07 -23.16 3.64
CA LYS A 112 -6.75 -23.62 4.09
C LYS A 112 -6.14 -22.72 5.17
N ILE A 113 -6.24 -21.39 5.03
CA ILE A 113 -5.80 -20.45 6.07
C ILE A 113 -6.51 -20.73 7.39
N LYS A 114 -7.84 -20.82 7.38
CA LYS A 114 -8.65 -21.08 8.58
C LYS A 114 -8.33 -22.42 9.25
N LEU A 115 -8.02 -23.45 8.46
CA LEU A 115 -7.70 -24.78 8.99
C LEU A 115 -6.33 -24.83 9.67
N ASN A 116 -5.36 -24.05 9.18
CA ASN A 116 -3.97 -24.13 9.67
C ASN A 116 -3.59 -23.02 10.64
N ILE A 117 -4.34 -21.90 10.66
CA ILE A 117 -4.06 -20.75 11.51
C ILE A 117 -5.30 -20.46 12.36
N PRO A 118 -5.29 -20.82 13.66
CA PRO A 118 -6.42 -20.54 14.54
C PRO A 118 -6.58 -19.02 14.73
N GLY A 119 -7.80 -18.51 14.57
CA GLY A 119 -8.12 -17.09 14.72
C GLY A 119 -8.42 -16.36 13.40
N LYS A 120 -8.35 -15.02 13.43
CA LYS A 120 -8.74 -14.15 12.31
C LYS A 120 -7.51 -13.75 11.46
N CYS A 121 -6.96 -14.68 10.67
CA CYS A 121 -5.92 -14.34 9.70
C CYS A 121 -6.52 -13.75 8.41
N THR A 122 -6.01 -12.60 7.97
CA THR A 122 -6.36 -12.00 6.67
C THR A 122 -5.57 -12.65 5.53
N ILE A 123 -5.91 -12.36 4.27
CA ILE A 123 -5.17 -12.93 3.13
C ILE A 123 -3.81 -12.24 2.87
N THR A 124 -3.62 -11.00 3.35
CA THR A 124 -2.39 -10.23 3.09
C THR A 124 -1.12 -10.98 3.53
N PRO A 125 -1.01 -11.51 4.77
CA PRO A 125 0.20 -12.24 5.20
C PRO A 125 0.40 -13.54 4.42
N PHE A 126 -0.69 -14.18 3.96
CA PHE A 126 -0.60 -15.37 3.12
C PHE A 126 0.04 -15.03 1.76
N LEU A 127 -0.45 -13.99 1.08
CA LEU A 127 0.09 -13.54 -0.21
C LEU A 127 1.54 -13.08 -0.08
N GLU A 128 1.86 -12.37 1.00
CA GLU A 128 3.23 -11.95 1.31
C GLU A 128 4.19 -13.14 1.41
N VAL A 129 3.86 -14.15 2.22
CA VAL A 129 4.70 -15.33 2.38
C VAL A 129 4.78 -16.13 1.07
N CYS A 130 3.67 -16.29 0.35
CA CYS A 130 3.67 -16.91 -0.97
C CYS A 130 4.62 -16.20 -1.94
N TRP A 131 4.59 -14.87 -1.96
CA TRP A 131 5.46 -14.05 -2.80
C TRP A 131 6.94 -14.29 -2.47
N PHE A 132 7.32 -14.17 -1.19
CA PHE A 132 8.72 -14.35 -0.80
C PHE A 132 9.24 -15.78 -0.94
N VAL A 133 8.41 -16.79 -0.64
CA VAL A 133 8.75 -18.19 -0.90
C VAL A 133 8.97 -18.42 -2.40
N THR A 134 8.16 -17.79 -3.26
CA THR A 134 8.31 -17.89 -4.71
C THR A 134 9.59 -17.21 -5.19
N LEU A 135 9.87 -15.99 -4.71
CA LEU A 135 11.12 -15.27 -5.01
C LEU A 135 12.36 -16.04 -4.55
N HIS A 136 12.29 -16.66 -3.37
CA HIS A 136 13.35 -17.50 -2.85
C HIS A 136 13.57 -18.74 -3.74
N LYS A 137 12.50 -19.45 -4.11
CA LYS A 137 12.58 -20.61 -5.02
C LYS A 137 13.09 -20.24 -6.41
N TRP A 138 12.77 -19.04 -6.90
CA TRP A 138 13.27 -18.55 -8.18
C TRP A 138 14.78 -18.36 -8.18
N GLY A 139 15.40 -18.10 -7.01
CA GLY A 139 16.84 -18.09 -6.80
C GLY A 139 17.60 -16.96 -7.53
N LYS A 140 16.89 -16.11 -8.29
CA LYS A 140 17.46 -14.93 -8.96
C LYS A 140 17.32 -13.65 -8.16
N PHE A 141 16.29 -13.59 -7.30
CA PHE A 141 16.01 -12.41 -6.49
C PHE A 141 16.97 -12.34 -5.29
N PHE A 142 16.93 -13.31 -4.38
CA PHE A 142 17.84 -13.38 -3.24
C PHE A 142 19.19 -14.02 -3.58
N LYS A 143 19.94 -13.41 -4.51
CA LYS A 143 21.32 -13.83 -4.75
C LYS A 143 22.24 -13.17 -3.73
N PRO A 144 23.02 -13.95 -2.96
CA PRO A 144 23.88 -13.37 -1.94
C PRO A 144 24.99 -12.54 -2.61
N LEU A 145 24.82 -11.22 -2.61
CA LEU A 145 25.96 -10.36 -2.36
C LEU A 145 26.35 -10.56 -0.90
N LYS A 146 27.66 -10.48 -0.61
CA LYS A 146 28.20 -10.75 0.72
C LYS A 146 27.45 -9.84 1.71
N PHE A 147 26.64 -10.44 2.59
CA PHE A 147 25.87 -9.81 3.70
C PHE A 147 24.40 -9.40 3.48
N GLU A 148 23.72 -9.81 2.41
CA GLU A 148 22.26 -9.61 2.29
C GLU A 148 21.47 -10.68 3.05
N TRP A 149 21.04 -10.37 4.28
CA TRP A 149 20.30 -11.31 5.15
C TRP A 149 18.84 -10.96 5.33
N LEU A 150 18.49 -9.72 5.00
CA LEU A 150 17.21 -9.12 5.27
C LEU A 150 16.55 -8.65 3.97
N THR A 151 15.22 -8.64 3.91
CA THR A 151 14.47 -7.94 2.87
C THR A 151 13.48 -7.00 3.52
N ASP A 152 13.04 -5.96 2.83
CA ASP A 152 12.00 -5.07 3.33
C ASP A 152 10.62 -5.43 2.86
N VAL A 153 9.65 -5.19 3.72
CA VAL A 153 8.23 -5.25 3.41
C VAL A 153 7.60 -3.94 3.83
N PHE A 154 6.89 -3.33 2.89
CA PHE A 154 6.06 -2.17 3.14
C PHE A 154 4.61 -2.53 2.84
N ILE A 155 3.73 -2.30 3.81
CA ILE A 155 2.30 -2.56 3.68
C ILE A 155 1.56 -1.25 3.95
N PRO A 156 1.02 -0.59 2.91
CA PRO A 156 0.14 0.55 3.08
C PRO A 156 -1.06 0.22 3.96
N ALA A 157 -1.41 1.11 4.88
CA ALA A 157 -2.53 0.94 5.80
C ALA A 157 -3.44 2.17 5.79
N ASP A 158 -4.75 1.93 5.75
CA ASP A 158 -5.77 2.99 5.69
C ASP A 158 -5.95 3.68 7.04
N CYS A 159 -5.60 4.97 7.09
CA CYS A 159 -5.71 5.78 8.29
C CYS A 159 -7.17 6.16 8.61
N ARG A 160 -8.09 6.06 7.63
CA ARG A 160 -9.51 6.41 7.82
C ARG A 160 -10.19 5.59 8.91
N SER A 161 -9.68 4.39 9.16
CA SER A 161 -10.17 3.52 10.25
C SER A 161 -10.02 4.15 11.64
N LEU A 162 -9.19 5.18 11.79
CA LEU A 162 -8.94 5.90 13.03
C LEU A 162 -9.72 7.21 13.13
N LEU A 163 -10.48 7.58 12.09
CA LEU A 163 -11.38 8.74 12.15
C LEU A 163 -12.52 8.48 13.14
N PRO A 164 -13.11 9.55 13.71
CA PRO A 164 -14.32 9.46 14.54
C PRO A 164 -15.41 8.60 13.88
N GLU A 165 -16.28 7.98 14.69
CA GLU A 165 -17.41 7.17 14.21
C GLU A 165 -18.58 8.03 13.67
N ASP A 166 -18.26 9.15 13.04
CA ASP A 166 -19.19 10.05 12.39
C ASP A 166 -19.18 9.80 10.87
N GLU A 167 -20.35 9.50 10.30
CA GLU A 167 -20.47 9.16 8.87
C GLU A 167 -20.18 10.35 7.96
N GLU A 168 -20.58 11.57 8.33
CA GLU A 168 -20.31 12.76 7.54
C GLU A 168 -18.81 13.06 7.52
N VAL A 169 -18.15 12.96 8.68
CA VAL A 169 -16.69 13.08 8.78
C VAL A 169 -16.01 12.04 7.90
N ARG A 170 -16.37 10.77 8.02
CA ARG A 170 -15.77 9.69 7.20
C ARG A 170 -16.01 9.91 5.70
N ALA A 171 -17.17 10.42 5.32
CA ALA A 171 -17.49 10.76 3.93
C ALA A 171 -16.60 11.90 3.40
N MET A 172 -16.29 12.90 4.23
CA MET A 172 -15.37 13.98 3.83
C MET A 172 -13.96 13.48 3.51
N TYR A 173 -13.47 12.49 4.26
CA TYR A 173 -12.15 11.87 4.03
C TYR A 173 -12.18 10.71 3.03
N ARG A 174 -13.29 10.47 2.33
CA ARG A 174 -13.40 9.41 1.31
C ARG A 174 -12.31 9.53 0.25
N TYR A 175 -11.98 10.76 -0.14
CA TYR A 175 -10.93 11.11 -1.08
C TYR A 175 -9.70 11.69 -0.38
N GLY A 176 -8.50 11.37 -0.86
CA GLY A 176 -7.25 11.95 -0.40
C GLY A 176 -6.17 10.93 -0.03
N ALA A 177 -4.99 11.42 0.34
CA ALA A 177 -3.83 10.61 0.70
C ALA A 177 -3.89 10.15 2.18
N ASN A 178 -4.90 9.35 2.53
CA ASN A 178 -5.16 8.93 3.91
C ASN A 178 -4.50 7.59 4.26
N VAL A 179 -3.21 7.45 3.94
CA VAL A 179 -2.49 6.16 3.99
C VAL A 179 -1.19 6.30 4.78
N GLY A 180 -1.05 5.47 5.81
CA GLY A 180 0.20 5.19 6.50
C GLY A 180 0.85 3.91 5.96
N PHE A 181 1.91 3.44 6.60
CA PHE A 181 2.56 2.19 6.19
C PHE A 181 3.10 1.41 7.39
N VAL A 182 2.83 0.11 7.42
CA VAL A 182 3.54 -0.82 8.28
C VAL A 182 4.80 -1.25 7.53
N ASP A 183 5.97 -1.01 8.12
CA ASP A 183 7.25 -1.50 7.62
C ASP A 183 7.86 -2.52 8.58
N PHE A 184 8.46 -3.57 8.00
CA PHE A 184 9.26 -4.53 8.74
C PHE A 184 10.27 -5.21 7.82
N THR A 185 11.29 -5.80 8.43
CA THR A 185 12.47 -6.29 7.73
C THR A 185 12.70 -7.77 8.05
N PRO A 186 12.01 -8.69 7.36
CA PRO A 186 12.17 -10.13 7.58
C PRO A 186 13.53 -10.68 7.13
N TRP A 187 13.94 -11.77 7.78
CA TRP A 187 15.10 -12.57 7.37
C TRP A 187 14.78 -13.38 6.11
N ILE A 188 15.62 -13.27 5.10
CA ILE A 188 15.45 -13.96 3.82
C ILE A 188 15.42 -15.49 4.01
N SER A 189 16.23 -16.00 4.93
CA SER A 189 16.34 -17.43 5.25
C SER A 189 15.02 -18.04 5.73
N LYS A 190 14.11 -17.26 6.32
CA LYS A 190 12.78 -17.74 6.74
C LYS A 190 11.92 -18.21 5.56
N PHE A 191 12.21 -17.77 4.35
CA PHE A 191 11.45 -18.11 3.15
C PHE A 191 11.98 -19.35 2.42
N ASN A 192 13.07 -19.96 2.90
CA ASN A 192 13.55 -21.22 2.36
C ASN A 192 12.61 -22.37 2.79
N MET A 193 11.75 -22.80 1.86
CA MET A 193 10.80 -23.91 2.10
C MET A 193 11.33 -25.28 1.63
N ASN A 194 12.58 -25.38 1.16
CA ASN A 194 13.14 -26.67 0.76
C ASN A 194 13.40 -27.56 1.98
N ASP A 195 13.77 -26.96 3.11
CA ASP A 195 14.17 -27.66 4.33
C ASP A 195 13.07 -27.69 5.40
N SER A 196 11.95 -26.97 5.21
CA SER A 196 10.92 -26.85 6.25
C SER A 196 9.53 -26.46 5.71
N LYS A 197 8.87 -27.34 4.96
CA LYS A 197 7.51 -27.08 4.44
C LYS A 197 6.49 -26.86 5.56
N GLU A 198 6.70 -27.51 6.69
CA GLU A 198 5.93 -27.37 7.93
C GLU A 198 5.97 -25.95 8.51
N ASN A 199 7.00 -25.15 8.20
CA ASN A 199 7.11 -23.78 8.69
C ASN A 199 6.26 -22.77 7.91
N PHE A 200 5.66 -23.17 6.79
CA PHE A 200 4.88 -22.26 5.93
C PHE A 200 3.71 -21.60 6.68
N TRP A 201 2.85 -22.38 7.33
CA TRP A 201 1.70 -21.84 8.07
C TRP A 201 2.08 -21.08 9.35
N PRO A 202 3.01 -21.58 10.19
CA PRO A 202 3.55 -20.80 11.30
C PRO A 202 4.14 -19.45 10.87
N LEU A 203 4.80 -19.39 9.71
CA LEU A 203 5.37 -18.14 9.20
C LEU A 203 4.27 -17.14 8.82
N ILE A 204 3.19 -17.59 8.17
CA ILE A 204 2.02 -16.75 7.87
C ILE A 204 1.37 -16.23 9.16
N ALA A 205 1.19 -17.10 10.16
CA ALA A 205 0.65 -16.71 11.46
C ALA A 205 1.54 -15.65 12.15
N HIS A 206 2.86 -15.84 12.11
CA HIS A 206 3.82 -14.88 12.64
C HIS A 206 3.68 -13.50 11.98
N TYR A 207 3.65 -13.43 10.64
CA TYR A 207 3.49 -12.14 9.96
C TYR A 207 2.11 -11.53 10.14
N HIS A 208 1.06 -12.36 10.29
CA HIS A 208 -0.25 -11.86 10.68
C HIS A 208 -0.18 -11.10 12.01
N GLU A 209 0.45 -11.67 13.05
CA GLU A 209 0.62 -11.01 14.36
C GLU A 209 1.50 -9.75 14.28
N VAL A 210 2.56 -9.77 13.46
CA VAL A 210 3.40 -8.58 13.25
C VAL A 210 2.58 -7.43 12.64
N ILE A 211 1.82 -7.72 11.59
CA ILE A 211 1.03 -6.71 10.87
C ILE A 211 -0.15 -6.23 11.73
N SER A 212 -0.92 -7.16 12.30
CA SER A 212 -2.09 -6.82 13.12
C SER A 212 -1.68 -6.07 14.38
N GLY A 213 -0.60 -6.48 15.04
CA GLY A 213 -0.01 -5.79 16.17
C GLY A 213 0.47 -4.39 15.80
N ALA A 214 1.15 -4.22 14.67
CA ALA A 214 1.58 -2.90 14.21
C ALA A 214 0.41 -1.95 13.89
N ILE A 215 -0.68 -2.46 13.31
CA ILE A 215 -1.90 -1.68 13.07
C ILE A 215 -2.56 -1.30 14.39
N LYS A 216 -2.74 -2.25 15.31
CA LYS A 216 -3.32 -2.04 16.65
C LYS A 216 -2.54 -0.99 17.45
N ASP A 217 -1.21 -1.06 17.40
CA ASP A 217 -0.29 -0.12 18.05
C ASP A 217 -0.14 1.20 17.28
N LYS A 218 -0.91 1.42 16.19
CA LYS A 218 -0.83 2.60 15.31
C LYS A 218 0.56 2.89 14.74
N LYS A 219 1.43 1.87 14.64
CA LYS A 219 2.82 2.03 14.13
C LYS A 219 2.86 2.54 12.69
N HIS A 220 1.80 2.27 11.92
CA HIS A 220 1.66 2.74 10.55
C HIS A 220 1.61 4.27 10.39
N LEU A 221 1.37 5.00 11.50
CA LEU A 221 1.38 6.46 11.51
C LEU A 221 2.78 7.04 11.79
N ASN A 222 3.68 6.28 12.42
CA ASN A 222 4.90 6.83 13.02
C ASN A 222 5.82 7.52 12.01
N GLY A 223 6.06 6.90 10.85
CA GLY A 223 6.95 7.44 9.83
C GLY A 223 6.41 8.74 9.22
N LEU A 224 5.12 8.76 8.87
CA LEU A 224 4.46 9.98 8.38
C LEU A 224 4.43 11.05 9.46
N GLY A 225 4.06 10.67 10.68
CA GLY A 225 4.02 11.52 11.84
C GLY A 225 5.33 12.20 12.17
N PHE A 226 6.45 11.48 12.05
CA PHE A 226 7.79 12.05 12.17
C PHE A 226 8.06 13.11 11.08
N ASN A 227 7.71 12.82 9.82
CA ASN A 227 7.97 13.73 8.70
C ASN A 227 7.15 15.03 8.77
N ILE A 228 5.94 14.99 9.36
CA ILE A 228 5.06 16.15 9.48
C ILE A 228 5.28 16.97 10.77
N GLN A 229 6.23 16.58 11.62
CA GLN A 229 6.56 17.40 12.80
C GLN A 229 7.09 18.76 12.36
N SER A 230 6.66 19.82 13.03
CA SER A 230 7.04 21.21 12.73
C SER A 230 8.57 21.41 12.70
N LEU A 231 9.30 20.74 13.58
CA LEU A 231 10.76 20.76 13.59
C LEU A 231 11.34 20.18 12.29
N VAL A 232 10.87 19.01 11.88
CA VAL A 232 11.34 18.34 10.66
C VAL A 232 11.00 19.17 9.44
N GLN A 233 9.76 19.65 9.32
CA GLN A 233 9.31 20.49 8.21
C GLN A 233 10.09 21.82 8.11
N LYS A 234 10.50 22.40 9.25
CA LYS A 234 11.26 23.66 9.27
C LYS A 234 12.71 23.50 8.78
N TYR A 235 13.33 22.36 9.03
CA TYR A 235 14.77 22.17 8.81
C TYR A 235 15.11 21.20 7.67
N VAL A 236 14.14 20.40 7.20
CA VAL A 236 14.36 19.34 6.22
C VAL A 236 13.40 19.48 5.05
N ASN A 237 13.94 19.58 3.84
CA ASN A 237 13.15 19.42 2.63
C ASN A 237 12.87 17.93 2.41
N ILE A 238 11.68 17.48 2.83
CA ILE A 238 11.28 16.07 2.77
C ILE A 238 11.25 15.56 1.34
N ASP A 239 10.77 16.35 0.39
CA ASP A 239 10.71 15.95 -1.03
C ASP A 239 12.10 15.67 -1.59
N LYS A 240 13.07 16.56 -1.29
CA LYS A 240 14.47 16.34 -1.63
C LYS A 240 15.01 15.07 -0.97
N VAL A 241 14.75 14.86 0.32
CA VAL A 241 15.23 13.67 1.04
C VAL A 241 14.63 12.39 0.44
N MET A 242 13.33 12.38 0.12
CA MET A 242 12.67 11.22 -0.49
C MET A 242 13.22 10.95 -1.89
N ARG A 243 13.40 12.00 -2.70
CA ARG A 243 14.01 11.90 -4.02
C ARG A 243 15.44 11.34 -3.95
N ASP A 244 16.28 11.90 -3.08
CA ASP A 244 17.69 11.51 -2.95
C ASP A 244 17.86 10.09 -2.36
N ARG A 245 16.84 9.59 -1.64
CA ARG A 245 16.76 8.20 -1.15
C ARG A 245 16.23 7.21 -2.20
N ALA A 246 15.42 7.68 -3.15
CA ALA A 246 14.82 6.83 -4.17
C ALA A 246 15.66 6.80 -5.45
N LEU A 247 15.89 7.96 -6.08
CA LEU A 247 16.52 8.05 -7.39
C LEU A 247 18.00 7.65 -7.34
N GLY A 248 18.43 6.86 -8.33
CA GLY A 248 19.81 6.38 -8.43
C GLY A 248 20.18 5.35 -7.35
N LYS A 249 19.22 4.88 -6.56
CA LYS A 249 19.43 3.81 -5.57
C LYS A 249 18.87 2.48 -6.07
N SER A 250 19.55 1.40 -5.74
CA SER A 250 19.05 0.05 -5.99
C SER A 250 17.70 -0.16 -5.32
N ARG A 251 16.76 -0.81 -6.02
CA ARG A 251 15.47 -1.17 -5.44
C ARG A 251 15.67 -2.27 -4.39
N GLY A 252 15.10 -2.07 -3.21
CA GLY A 252 15.05 -3.09 -2.16
C GLY A 252 13.63 -3.60 -1.94
N GLY A 253 13.52 -4.72 -1.22
CA GLY A 253 12.26 -5.17 -0.62
C GLY A 253 11.09 -5.44 -1.57
N THR A 254 9.88 -5.42 -0.99
CA THR A 254 8.59 -5.55 -1.68
C THR A 254 7.59 -4.58 -1.05
N LEU A 255 6.83 -3.90 -1.89
CA LEU A 255 5.66 -3.14 -1.50
C LEU A 255 4.42 -3.99 -1.77
N LEU A 256 3.70 -4.38 -0.72
CA LEU A 256 2.49 -5.18 -0.84
C LEU A 256 1.29 -4.31 -0.50
N SER A 257 0.57 -3.85 -1.53
CA SER A 257 -0.66 -3.08 -1.38
C SER A 257 -1.87 -4.01 -1.41
N ASN A 258 -2.79 -3.83 -0.46
CA ASN A 258 -4.09 -4.50 -0.46
C ASN A 258 -5.18 -3.46 -0.26
N VAL A 259 -5.97 -3.22 -1.30
CA VAL A 259 -7.11 -2.29 -1.28
C VAL A 259 -8.34 -2.88 -0.58
N GLY A 260 -8.32 -4.18 -0.27
CA GLY A 260 -9.42 -4.89 0.37
C GLY A 260 -10.40 -5.48 -0.63
N MET A 261 -11.54 -5.93 -0.12
CA MET A 261 -12.63 -6.49 -0.91
C MET A 261 -13.70 -5.40 -1.11
N PHE A 262 -14.14 -5.24 -2.36
CA PHE A 262 -15.21 -4.31 -2.71
C PHE A 262 -16.39 -5.13 -3.22
N HIS A 263 -17.55 -4.94 -2.58
CA HIS A 263 -18.77 -5.53 -3.06
C HIS A 263 -19.15 -4.82 -4.36
N GLN A 264 -19.14 -5.56 -5.47
CA GLN A 264 -19.78 -5.11 -6.70
C GLN A 264 -21.25 -5.48 -6.58
N SER A 265 -22.13 -4.51 -6.79
CA SER A 265 -23.57 -4.79 -6.89
C SER A 265 -23.78 -5.74 -8.06
N GLU A 266 -24.35 -6.92 -7.80
CA GLU A 266 -24.79 -7.87 -8.82
C GLU A 266 -26.11 -7.45 -9.47
N GLU A 267 -26.65 -6.28 -9.11
CA GLU A 267 -27.94 -5.80 -9.62
C GLU A 267 -27.92 -5.76 -11.15
N THR A 268 -28.77 -6.63 -11.70
CA THR A 268 -28.91 -6.85 -13.14
C THR A 268 -29.58 -5.67 -13.86
N GLU A 269 -30.05 -4.68 -13.11
CA GLU A 269 -30.75 -3.50 -13.61
C GLU A 269 -29.81 -2.33 -13.96
N HIS A 270 -28.58 -2.31 -13.44
CA HIS A 270 -27.62 -1.25 -13.79
C HIS A 270 -27.05 -1.42 -15.20
N LYS A 271 -27.09 -0.33 -15.97
CA LYS A 271 -26.54 -0.22 -17.34
C LYS A 271 -25.01 -0.21 -17.35
N TYR A 272 -24.38 0.49 -16.40
CA TYR A 272 -22.92 0.55 -16.26
C TYR A 272 -22.50 -0.24 -15.03
N ARG A 273 -21.50 -1.11 -15.19
CA ARG A 273 -20.98 -1.96 -14.10
C ARG A 273 -19.46 -1.96 -14.07
N ILE A 274 -18.94 -2.11 -12.86
CA ILE A 274 -17.51 -2.35 -12.63
C ILE A 274 -17.34 -3.87 -12.61
N ARG A 275 -16.47 -4.39 -13.48
CA ARG A 275 -16.18 -5.82 -13.56
C ARG A 275 -14.96 -6.18 -12.72
N ASP A 276 -13.86 -5.49 -12.92
CA ASP A 276 -12.60 -5.70 -12.20
C ASP A 276 -11.97 -4.34 -11.87
N LEU A 277 -11.27 -4.26 -10.73
CA LEU A 277 -10.49 -3.08 -10.33
C LEU A 277 -9.07 -3.54 -10.05
N ALA A 278 -8.15 -3.15 -10.92
CA ALA A 278 -6.72 -3.38 -10.74
C ALA A 278 -6.07 -2.08 -10.27
N PHE A 279 -5.33 -2.14 -9.16
CA PHE A 279 -4.55 -1.04 -8.65
C PHE A 279 -3.06 -1.38 -8.73
N GLY A 280 -2.33 -0.61 -9.53
CA GLY A 280 -0.88 -0.71 -9.67
C GLY A 280 -0.20 0.50 -9.05
N GLN A 281 0.92 0.29 -8.37
CA GLN A 281 1.84 1.35 -7.97
C GLN A 281 3.16 1.11 -8.69
N PHE A 282 3.61 2.11 -9.45
CA PHE A 282 4.90 2.06 -10.12
C PHE A 282 5.89 2.93 -9.35
N GLN A 283 7.08 2.40 -9.04
CA GLN A 283 8.16 3.21 -8.49
C GLN A 283 8.72 4.10 -9.62
N GLY A 284 8.49 5.41 -9.52
CA GLY A 284 8.95 6.40 -10.52
C GLY A 284 7.87 7.38 -11.00
N SER A 285 6.63 7.28 -10.49
CA SER A 285 5.51 8.21 -10.74
C SER A 285 5.21 9.08 -9.52
#